data_AF-A0A1F8EA10-F1
#
_entry.id   AF-A0A1F8EA10-F1
#
_cell.length_a   1.000
_cell.length_b   1.000
_cell.length_c   1.000
_cell.angle_alpha   90.00
_cell.angle_beta   90.00
_cell.angle_gamma   90.00
#
_symmetry.space_group_name_H-M   'P 1'
#
loop_
_entity.id
_entity.type
_entity.pdbx_description
1 polymer ?
#
loop_
_entity_poly.entity_id
_entity_poly.type
_entity_poly.pdbx_seq_one_letter_code
_entity_poly.pdbx_strand_id
1 'polypeptide(L)'
;MPDHPLPLHIVRIKKLKSLLAMIENSIKGGDNYFFRNLFAEEDGKEVDILENGSNSCAAFVSWILLSLELIKHPHATVFGTTSDLLASGWFEIKELKPGAILIWEKRDGAMLEDQKIPKEHMGFYFGNDEAISNDSKGTGFPCRHHVTYNNTRKIEKILWHPALEEDIASQ
;
A
#
# COMPACT_ATOMS: atom_id res chain seq x y z
N MET A 1 -3.91 -1.22 -37.72
CA MET A 1 -3.80 -0.33 -36.54
C MET A 1 -3.91 1.09 -37.07
N PRO A 2 -4.66 2.00 -36.44
CA PRO A 2 -4.76 3.36 -36.95
C PRO A 2 -3.41 4.07 -36.82
N ASP A 3 -2.98 4.75 -37.89
CA ASP A 3 -1.74 5.53 -37.94
C ASP A 3 -1.84 6.71 -36.95
N HIS A 4 -1.27 6.53 -35.77
CA HIS A 4 -1.17 7.60 -34.79
C HIS A 4 -0.10 8.61 -35.24
N PRO A 5 -0.40 9.93 -35.32
CA PRO A 5 0.49 10.92 -35.93
C PRO A 5 1.72 11.28 -35.07
N LEU A 6 1.77 10.83 -33.82
CA LEU A 6 2.94 11.02 -32.95
C LEU A 6 3.93 9.87 -33.09
N PRO A 7 5.25 10.14 -33.04
CA PRO A 7 6.27 9.10 -33.01
C PRO A 7 6.01 8.14 -31.85
N LEU A 8 6.05 6.83 -32.15
CA LEU A 8 6.02 5.81 -31.12
C LEU A 8 7.33 5.90 -30.32
N HIS A 9 7.24 6.45 -29.11
CA HIS A 9 8.35 6.46 -28.17
C HIS A 9 8.41 5.10 -27.47
N ILE A 10 9.59 4.46 -27.53
CA ILE A 10 9.88 3.31 -26.67
C ILE A 10 10.18 3.86 -25.28
N VAL A 11 9.20 3.80 -24.38
CA VAL A 11 9.32 4.27 -23.00
C VAL A 11 9.40 3.07 -22.07
N ARG A 12 10.29 3.15 -21.07
CA ARG A 12 10.39 2.19 -19.97
C ARG A 12 10.06 2.89 -18.66
N ILE A 13 9.09 2.36 -17.92
CA ILE A 13 8.71 2.88 -16.60
C ILE A 13 9.81 2.56 -15.59
N LYS A 14 10.27 3.58 -14.87
CA LYS A 14 11.21 3.48 -13.75
C LYS A 14 10.44 3.16 -12.47
N LYS A 15 10.09 1.88 -12.28
CA LYS A 15 9.10 1.44 -11.27
C LYS A 15 9.45 1.88 -9.86
N LEU A 16 10.71 1.74 -9.42
CA LEU A 16 11.09 2.13 -8.05
C LEU A 16 10.99 3.64 -7.85
N LYS A 17 11.51 4.41 -8.81
CA LYS A 17 11.43 5.87 -8.75
C LYS A 17 9.98 6.36 -8.75
N SER A 18 9.15 5.81 -9.62
CA SER A 18 7.72 6.14 -9.69
C SER A 18 6.99 5.74 -8.40
N LEU A 19 7.27 4.56 -7.85
CA LEU A 19 6.69 4.08 -6.60
C LEU A 19 6.98 5.03 -5.44
N LEU A 20 8.26 5.37 -5.22
CA LEU A 20 8.66 6.28 -4.14
C LEU A 20 8.03 7.66 -4.30
N ALA A 21 7.95 8.18 -5.54
CA ALA A 21 7.29 9.46 -5.81
C ALA A 21 5.78 9.40 -5.53
N MET A 22 5.10 8.32 -5.90
CA MET A 22 3.66 8.12 -5.61
C MET A 22 3.41 8.05 -4.10
N ILE A 23 4.22 7.29 -3.37
CA ILE A 23 4.13 7.17 -1.91
C ILE A 23 4.35 8.54 -1.25
N GLU A 24 5.41 9.28 -1.63
CA GLU A 24 5.68 10.60 -1.07
C GLU A 24 4.56 11.60 -1.41
N ASN A 25 4.09 11.61 -2.66
CA ASN A 25 3.01 12.50 -3.09
C ASN A 25 1.69 12.19 -2.38
N SER A 26 1.48 10.95 -1.93
CA SER A 26 0.26 10.56 -1.22
C SER A 26 0.07 11.29 0.12
N ILE A 27 1.14 11.87 0.68
CA ILE A 27 1.10 12.63 1.93
C ILE A 27 1.36 14.14 1.74
N LYS A 28 1.60 14.59 0.50
CA LYS A 28 1.85 16.03 0.23
C LYS A 28 0.55 16.81 0.33
N GLY A 29 0.59 17.94 1.04
CA GLY A 29 -0.59 18.78 1.26
C GLY A 29 -1.45 18.38 2.47
N GLY A 30 -1.09 17.32 3.20
CA GLY A 30 -1.77 16.86 4.41
C GLY A 30 -2.91 15.89 4.11
N ASP A 31 -4.03 16.42 3.62
CA ASP A 31 -5.25 15.63 3.42
C ASP A 31 -5.27 14.96 2.05
N ASN A 32 -5.42 13.63 2.02
CA ASN A 32 -5.55 12.87 0.78
C ASN A 32 -6.78 11.96 0.78
N TYR A 33 -7.88 12.51 0.26
CA TYR A 33 -9.18 11.83 0.20
C TYR A 33 -9.26 10.67 -0.79
N PHE A 34 -8.26 10.50 -1.67
CA PHE A 34 -8.34 9.53 -2.76
C PHE A 34 -8.54 8.09 -2.27
N PHE A 35 -7.94 7.72 -1.13
CA PHE A 35 -7.97 6.34 -0.63
C PHE A 35 -9.07 6.09 0.43
N ARG A 36 -9.92 7.07 0.74
CA ARG A 36 -10.79 6.99 1.92
C ARG A 36 -11.99 6.07 1.78
N ASN A 37 -12.55 5.95 0.59
CA ASN A 37 -13.83 5.31 0.40
C ASN A 37 -13.75 4.26 -0.72
N LEU A 38 -14.44 3.14 -0.50
CA LEU A 38 -14.71 2.15 -1.53
C LEU A 38 -16.12 1.65 -1.25
N PHE A 39 -17.04 1.98 -2.15
CA PHE A 39 -18.44 1.59 -2.01
C PHE A 39 -18.66 0.21 -2.63
N ALA A 40 -19.35 -0.65 -1.91
CA ALA A 40 -19.73 -1.99 -2.34
C ALA A 40 -21.18 -2.31 -1.94
N GLU A 41 -21.75 -3.33 -2.55
CA GLU A 41 -23.05 -3.88 -2.14
C GLU A 41 -22.83 -5.07 -1.20
N GLU A 42 -23.41 -5.00 0.00
CA GLU A 42 -23.44 -6.08 1.00
C GLU A 42 -24.91 -6.32 1.39
N ASP A 43 -25.41 -7.54 1.17
CA ASP A 43 -26.81 -7.93 1.41
C ASP A 43 -27.85 -6.93 0.83
N GLY A 44 -27.58 -6.45 -0.39
CA GLY A 44 -28.44 -5.51 -1.11
C GLY A 44 -28.40 -4.06 -0.59
N LYS A 45 -27.42 -3.72 0.27
CA LYS A 45 -27.20 -2.36 0.77
C LYS A 45 -25.85 -1.84 0.30
N GLU A 46 -25.83 -0.58 -0.13
CA GLU A 46 -24.58 0.14 -0.37
C GLU A 46 -23.89 0.43 0.96
N VAL A 47 -22.61 0.06 1.06
CA VAL A 47 -21.76 0.26 2.23
C VAL A 47 -20.40 0.81 1.80
N ASP A 48 -19.84 1.73 2.58
CA ASP A 48 -18.42 2.11 2.44
C ASP A 48 -17.56 1.15 3.22
N ILE A 49 -16.95 0.17 2.53
CA ILE A 49 -16.15 -0.88 3.17
C ILE A 49 -14.82 -0.37 3.73
N LEU A 50 -14.41 0.87 3.40
CA LEU A 50 -13.22 1.49 3.99
C LEU A 50 -13.54 2.35 5.22
N GLU A 51 -14.83 2.51 5.57
CA GLU A 51 -15.30 3.27 6.74
C GLU A 51 -14.66 4.66 6.84
N ASN A 52 -14.75 5.42 5.75
CA ASN A 52 -14.20 6.77 5.63
C ASN A 52 -12.70 6.86 6.00
N GLY A 53 -11.92 5.87 5.55
CA GLY A 53 -10.47 5.79 5.75
C GLY A 53 -10.03 4.90 6.92
N SER A 54 -10.94 4.47 7.80
CA SER A 54 -10.58 3.65 8.97
C SER A 54 -10.02 2.27 8.59
N ASN A 55 -10.44 1.72 7.45
CA ASN A 55 -9.99 0.43 6.91
C ASN A 55 -9.16 0.55 5.62
N SER A 56 -8.59 1.72 5.34
CA SER A 56 -7.99 2.02 4.03
C SER A 56 -6.57 1.49 3.79
N CYS A 57 -5.86 0.97 4.81
CA CYS A 57 -4.43 0.61 4.66
C CYS A 57 -4.14 -0.33 3.47
N ALA A 58 -4.98 -1.33 3.25
CA ALA A 58 -4.84 -2.26 2.13
C ALA A 58 -5.23 -1.64 0.78
N ALA A 59 -6.25 -0.79 0.75
CA ALA A 59 -6.66 -0.05 -0.44
C ALA A 59 -5.55 0.92 -0.89
N PHE A 60 -5.00 1.68 0.06
CA PHE A 60 -3.87 2.58 -0.16
C PHE A 60 -2.67 1.86 -0.81
N VAL A 61 -2.21 0.76 -0.20
CA VAL A 61 -1.07 0.01 -0.72
C VAL A 61 -1.40 -0.63 -2.08
N SER A 62 -2.55 -1.30 -2.18
CA SER A 62 -2.88 -2.06 -3.40
C SER A 62 -3.06 -1.15 -4.62
N TRP A 63 -3.71 0.01 -4.48
CA TRP A 63 -3.95 0.89 -5.62
C TRP A 63 -2.66 1.54 -6.14
N ILE A 64 -1.74 1.92 -5.26
CA ILE A 64 -0.42 2.41 -5.67
C ILE A 64 0.33 1.31 -6.43
N LEU A 65 0.38 0.08 -5.90
CA LEU A 65 1.07 -1.03 -6.55
C LEU A 65 0.45 -1.42 -7.90
N LEU A 66 -0.88 -1.39 -7.99
CA LEU A 66 -1.63 -1.69 -9.20
C LEU A 66 -1.27 -0.73 -10.33
N SER A 67 -1.09 0.56 -10.03
CA SER A 67 -0.70 1.58 -11.03
C SER A 67 0.65 1.33 -11.69
N LEU A 68 1.48 0.46 -11.12
CA LEU A 68 2.80 0.05 -11.63
C LEU A 68 2.84 -1.43 -12.03
N GLU A 69 1.69 -2.10 -12.08
CA GLU A 69 1.56 -3.52 -12.40
C GLU A 69 2.46 -4.39 -11.50
N LEU A 70 2.52 -4.04 -10.21
CA LEU A 70 3.26 -4.79 -9.19
C LEU A 70 2.37 -5.79 -8.43
N ILE A 71 1.05 -5.70 -8.65
CA ILE A 71 0.03 -6.68 -8.25
C ILE A 71 -1.01 -6.78 -9.36
N LYS A 72 -1.93 -7.75 -9.30
CA LYS A 72 -2.92 -8.00 -10.37
C LYS A 72 -4.26 -7.30 -10.14
N HIS A 73 -4.68 -7.14 -8.89
CA HIS A 73 -6.01 -6.64 -8.55
C HIS A 73 -5.98 -5.61 -7.42
N PRO A 74 -6.98 -4.70 -7.35
CA PRO A 74 -7.17 -3.87 -6.16
C PRO A 74 -7.70 -4.71 -5.00
N HIS A 75 -7.30 -4.37 -3.77
CA HIS A 75 -7.68 -5.10 -2.56
C HIS A 75 -8.06 -4.16 -1.42
N ALA A 76 -9.10 -4.52 -0.67
CA ALA A 76 -9.53 -3.80 0.53
C ALA A 76 -9.05 -4.46 1.85
N THR A 77 -8.41 -5.63 1.78
CA THR A 77 -7.96 -6.37 2.97
C THR A 77 -6.47 -6.68 2.89
N VAL A 78 -5.78 -6.65 4.04
CA VAL A 78 -4.34 -6.99 4.11
C VAL A 78 -4.08 -8.42 3.64
N PHE A 79 -4.98 -9.35 3.97
CA PHE A 79 -4.90 -10.73 3.51
C PHE A 79 -4.97 -10.85 1.98
N GLY A 80 -5.94 -10.19 1.34
CA GLY A 80 -6.07 -10.17 -0.12
C GLY A 80 -4.85 -9.55 -0.79
N THR A 81 -4.40 -8.38 -0.30
CA THR A 81 -3.20 -7.72 -0.81
C THR A 81 -1.97 -8.61 -0.67
N THR A 82 -1.75 -9.24 0.48
CA THR A 82 -0.59 -10.12 0.73
C THR A 82 -0.61 -11.35 -0.18
N SER A 83 -1.79 -11.94 -0.40
CA SER A 83 -1.94 -13.10 -1.28
C SER A 83 -1.58 -12.75 -2.73
N ASP A 84 -2.03 -11.59 -3.22
CA ASP A 84 -1.70 -11.13 -4.57
C ASP A 84 -0.25 -10.66 -4.71
N LEU A 85 0.32 -10.01 -3.68
CA LEU A 85 1.75 -9.70 -3.63
C LEU A 85 2.59 -10.97 -3.88
N LEU A 86 2.36 -12.03 -3.11
CA LEU A 86 3.09 -13.29 -3.27
C LEU A 86 2.85 -13.92 -4.65
N ALA A 87 1.59 -13.92 -5.13
CA ALA A 87 1.23 -14.42 -6.46
C ALA A 87 1.77 -13.57 -7.62
N SER A 88 2.22 -12.35 -7.33
CA SER A 88 2.82 -11.40 -8.26
C SER A 88 4.35 -11.35 -8.16
N GLY A 89 4.97 -12.26 -7.39
CA GLY A 89 6.43 -12.40 -7.35
C GLY A 89 7.12 -11.59 -6.25
N TRP A 90 6.36 -11.01 -5.32
CA TRP A 90 6.95 -10.46 -4.10
C TRP A 90 7.46 -11.57 -3.21
N PHE A 91 8.59 -11.33 -2.53
CA PHE A 91 9.21 -12.28 -1.63
C PHE A 91 9.68 -11.59 -0.35
N GLU A 92 9.81 -12.35 0.72
CA GLU A 92 10.23 -11.83 2.02
C GLU A 92 11.73 -11.53 2.05
N ILE A 93 12.10 -10.38 2.62
CA ILE A 93 13.48 -9.97 2.86
C ILE A 93 13.69 -9.63 4.33
N LYS A 94 14.96 -9.62 4.77
CA LYS A 94 15.32 -9.31 6.16
C LYS A 94 15.67 -7.85 6.39
N GLU A 95 16.23 -7.19 5.39
CA GLU A 95 16.72 -5.82 5.49
C GLU A 95 15.71 -4.85 4.87
N LEU A 96 15.54 -3.69 5.50
CA LEU A 96 14.64 -2.66 4.98
C LEU A 96 15.22 -2.04 3.71
N LYS A 97 14.41 -1.96 2.66
CA LYS A 97 14.73 -1.31 1.39
C LYS A 97 13.65 -0.30 1.03
N PRO A 98 13.97 0.97 0.69
CA PRO A 98 12.96 1.95 0.28
C PRO A 98 12.07 1.39 -0.84
N GLY A 99 10.76 1.43 -0.66
CA GLY A 99 9.76 0.82 -1.54
C GLY A 99 9.30 -0.59 -1.11
N ALA A 100 9.93 -1.20 -0.10
CA ALA A 100 9.47 -2.46 0.46
C ALA A 100 8.10 -2.31 1.13
N ILE A 101 7.29 -3.37 1.09
CA ILE A 101 6.03 -3.45 1.83
C ILE A 101 6.30 -3.94 3.23
N LEU A 102 5.72 -3.27 4.21
CA LEU A 102 5.75 -3.66 5.61
C LEU A 102 4.37 -4.19 5.99
N ILE A 103 4.36 -5.34 6.64
CA ILE A 103 3.16 -5.90 7.27
C ILE A 103 3.45 -5.96 8.76
N TRP A 104 2.64 -5.26 9.54
CA TRP A 104 2.76 -5.22 10.99
C TRP A 104 1.82 -6.21 11.67
N GLU A 105 2.20 -6.59 12.89
CA GLU A 105 1.43 -7.51 13.72
C GLU A 105 -0.04 -7.08 13.88
N LYS A 106 -0.89 -8.07 14.12
CA LYS A 106 -2.29 -7.85 14.46
C LYS A 106 -2.39 -7.13 15.81
N ARG A 107 -3.24 -6.12 15.87
CA ARG A 107 -3.66 -5.49 17.12
C ARG A 107 -5.17 -5.38 17.17
N ASP A 108 -5.73 -5.22 18.37
CA ASP A 108 -7.13 -4.88 18.59
C ASP A 108 -7.62 -3.87 17.53
N GLY A 109 -8.55 -4.33 16.69
CA GLY A 109 -9.14 -3.58 15.58
C GLY A 109 -10.61 -3.29 15.81
N ALA A 110 -11.39 -3.23 14.72
CA ALA A 110 -12.81 -2.93 14.76
C ALA A 110 -13.62 -3.97 15.56
N MET A 111 -14.78 -3.53 16.05
CA MET A 111 -15.76 -4.40 16.71
C MET A 111 -16.59 -5.12 15.65
N LEU A 112 -16.70 -6.44 15.75
CA LEU A 112 -17.71 -7.23 15.05
C LEU A 112 -18.51 -7.97 16.12
N GLU A 113 -19.83 -7.76 16.17
CA GLU A 113 -20.72 -8.45 17.13
C GLU A 113 -20.20 -8.40 18.57
N ASP A 114 -19.80 -7.20 19.04
CA ASP A 114 -19.21 -6.97 20.37
C ASP A 114 -17.87 -7.65 20.65
N GLN A 115 -17.22 -8.21 19.62
CA GLN A 115 -15.87 -8.77 19.69
C GLN A 115 -14.86 -7.87 18.98
N LYS A 116 -13.74 -7.60 19.64
CA LYS A 116 -12.59 -6.95 18.99
C LYS A 116 -11.94 -7.93 18.02
N ILE A 117 -12.01 -7.65 16.73
CA ILE A 117 -11.29 -8.43 15.73
C ILE A 117 -9.89 -7.85 15.54
N PRO A 118 -8.81 -8.61 15.77
CA PRO A 118 -7.47 -8.15 15.51
C PRO A 118 -7.27 -7.87 14.01
N LYS A 119 -6.84 -6.66 13.67
CA LYS A 119 -6.55 -6.26 12.28
C LYS A 119 -5.05 -6.12 12.06
N GLU A 120 -4.58 -6.67 10.96
CA GLU A 120 -3.24 -6.39 10.43
C GLU A 120 -3.19 -4.96 9.91
N HIS A 121 -1.97 -4.45 9.72
CA HIS A 121 -1.76 -3.17 9.06
C HIS A 121 -0.64 -3.31 8.06
N MET A 122 -0.66 -2.47 7.03
CA MET A 122 0.36 -2.48 6.01
C MET A 122 0.65 -1.10 5.44
N GLY A 123 1.84 -0.97 4.86
CA GLY A 123 2.35 0.30 4.34
C GLY A 123 3.68 0.09 3.62
N PHE A 124 4.30 1.20 3.26
CA PHE A 124 5.59 1.20 2.56
C PHE A 124 6.69 1.66 3.49
N TYR A 125 7.85 1.02 3.41
CA TYR A 125 9.08 1.60 3.94
C TYR A 125 9.57 2.70 2.99
N PHE A 126 9.82 3.90 3.53
CA PHE A 126 10.26 5.04 2.73
C PHE A 126 11.78 5.27 2.81
N GLY A 127 12.43 4.82 3.89
CA GLY A 127 13.85 5.06 4.17
C GLY A 127 14.05 5.74 5.52
N ASN A 128 15.29 5.76 6.04
CA ASN A 128 15.66 6.46 7.28
C ASN A 128 14.77 6.12 8.49
N ASP A 129 14.42 4.83 8.65
CA ASP A 129 13.50 4.34 9.68
C ASP A 129 12.07 4.92 9.62
N GLU A 130 11.69 5.46 8.46
CA GLU A 130 10.35 5.99 8.20
C GLU A 130 9.54 5.06 7.30
N ALA A 131 8.26 4.95 7.61
CA ALA A 131 7.25 4.28 6.83
C ALA A 131 6.10 5.25 6.51
N ILE A 132 5.39 4.96 5.42
CA ILE A 132 4.16 5.66 5.04
C ILE A 132 3.04 4.63 4.94
N SER A 133 1.98 4.85 5.71
CA SER A 133 0.79 4.00 5.75
C SER A 133 -0.45 4.82 6.07
N ASN A 134 -1.64 4.25 5.88
CA ASN A 134 -2.88 4.92 6.26
C ASN A 134 -3.02 5.10 7.77
N ASP A 135 -3.40 6.29 8.22
CA ASP A 135 -3.75 6.58 9.62
C ASP A 135 -5.16 6.11 9.95
N SER A 136 -5.30 4.81 10.23
CA SER A 136 -6.58 4.17 10.53
C SER A 136 -7.22 4.59 11.85
N LYS A 137 -6.49 5.29 12.74
CA LYS A 137 -6.97 5.67 14.08
C LYS A 137 -7.13 7.17 14.26
N GLY A 138 -6.66 7.98 13.31
CA GLY A 138 -6.80 9.42 13.31
C GLY A 138 -7.53 9.91 12.07
N THR A 139 -6.79 10.43 11.10
CA THR A 139 -7.35 11.22 10.00
C THR A 139 -8.04 10.38 8.91
N GLY A 140 -7.70 9.09 8.80
CA GLY A 140 -8.07 8.25 7.66
C GLY A 140 -7.28 8.53 6.38
N PHE A 141 -6.14 9.24 6.49
CA PHE A 141 -5.25 9.54 5.37
C PHE A 141 -3.89 8.84 5.51
N PRO A 142 -3.18 8.58 4.39
CA PRO A 142 -1.76 8.23 4.45
C PRO A 142 -0.95 9.24 5.26
N CYS A 143 -0.05 8.76 6.12
CA CYS A 143 0.83 9.61 6.92
C CYS A 143 2.21 8.97 7.07
N ARG A 144 3.22 9.81 7.37
CA ARG A 144 4.58 9.37 7.68
C ARG A 144 4.72 9.11 9.17
N HIS A 145 5.38 8.01 9.52
CA HIS A 145 5.67 7.64 10.90
C HIS A 145 6.93 6.76 10.99
N HIS A 146 7.45 6.56 12.19
CA HIS A 146 8.55 5.61 12.42
C HIS A 146 8.13 4.19 12.03
N VAL A 147 9.05 3.41 11.44
CA VAL A 147 8.81 2.07 10.89
C VAL A 147 8.27 1.08 11.92
N THR A 148 8.61 1.23 13.20
CA THR A 148 8.10 0.43 14.33
C THR A 148 7.04 1.14 15.19
N TYR A 149 6.49 2.26 14.73
CA TYR A 149 5.64 3.15 15.54
C TYR A 149 6.30 3.47 16.89
N ASN A 150 7.56 3.94 16.86
CA ASN A 150 8.38 4.21 18.03
C ASN A 150 8.47 3.00 18.98
N ASN A 151 8.81 1.83 18.43
CA ASN A 151 8.94 0.53 19.12
C ASN A 151 7.67 0.01 19.76
N THR A 152 6.51 0.58 19.44
CA THR A 152 5.26 0.04 19.95
C THR A 152 4.83 -1.18 19.15
N ARG A 153 5.05 -1.21 17.83
CA ARG A 153 4.49 -2.22 16.93
C ARG A 153 5.56 -3.01 16.17
N LYS A 154 5.45 -4.34 16.21
CA LYS A 154 6.33 -5.26 15.52
C LYS A 154 5.99 -5.38 14.02
N ILE A 155 7.03 -5.41 13.19
CA ILE A 155 6.94 -5.78 11.77
C ILE A 155 6.99 -7.31 11.69
N GLU A 156 5.98 -7.93 11.08
CA GLU A 156 5.91 -9.38 10.87
C GLU A 156 6.53 -9.79 9.54
N LYS A 157 6.38 -8.97 8.50
CA LYS A 157 6.94 -9.25 7.17
C LYS A 157 7.46 -7.99 6.51
N ILE A 158 8.54 -8.16 5.75
CA ILE A 158 9.08 -7.16 4.83
C ILE A 158 9.11 -7.80 3.46
N LEU A 159 8.34 -7.28 2.51
CA LEU A 159 8.24 -7.85 1.16
C LEU A 159 8.92 -6.94 0.13
N TRP A 160 9.58 -7.57 -0.84
CA TRP A 160 10.28 -6.91 -1.93
C TRP A 160 9.96 -7.56 -3.27
N HIS A 161 10.07 -6.79 -4.35
CA HIS A 161 9.78 -7.24 -5.70
C HIS A 161 10.99 -7.08 -6.62
N PRO A 162 11.38 -8.10 -7.40
CA PRO A 162 12.55 -8.04 -8.28
C PRO A 162 12.51 -6.89 -9.31
N ALA A 163 11.33 -6.52 -9.82
CA ALA A 163 11.18 -5.42 -10.78
C ALA A 163 11.53 -4.02 -10.21
N LEU A 164 11.83 -3.92 -8.92
CA LEU A 164 12.34 -2.69 -8.29
C LEU A 164 13.88 -2.60 -8.32
N GLU A 165 14.59 -3.72 -8.53
CA GLU A 165 16.06 -3.76 -8.58
C GLU A 165 16.62 -3.17 -9.88
N GLU A 166 15.83 -3.17 -10.95
CA GLU A 166 16.30 -2.76 -12.27
C GLU A 166 16.64 -1.26 -12.39
N ASP A 167 16.31 -0.49 -11.35
CA ASP A 167 16.65 0.93 -11.21
C ASP A 167 17.92 1.15 -10.35
N ILE A 168 18.29 0.18 -9.51
CA ILE A 168 19.44 0.25 -8.60
C ILE A 168 20.74 -0.06 -9.35
N ALA A 169 20.71 -1.00 -10.31
CA ALA A 169 21.88 -1.40 -11.10
C ALA A 169 22.36 -0.36 -12.13
N SER A 170 21.75 0.82 -12.16
CA SER A 170 22.10 1.93 -13.07
C SER A 170 22.70 3.15 -12.38
N GLN A 171 23.15 2.99 -11.13
CA GLN A 171 23.94 3.97 -10.36
C GLN A 171 25.32 3.37 -10.05
#